data_AF-A0A964TDU3-F1
#
_entry.id   AF-A0A964TDU3-F1
#
_cell.length_a   1.000
_cell.length_b   1.000
_cell.length_c   1.000
_cell.angle_alpha   90.00
_cell.angle_beta   90.00
_cell.angle_gamma   90.00
#
_symmetry.space_group_name_H-M   'P 1'
#
loop_
_entity.id
_entity.type
_entity.pdbx_description
1 polymer ?
#
loop_
_entity_poly.entity_id
_entity_poly.type
_entity_poly.pdbx_seq_one_letter_code
_entity_poly.pdbx_strand_id
1 'polypeptide(L)'
;MKQLKKYFMYAFAFLVLACSDDDKTIDILLPNVERGAIIRTVNINPNSFNIFDPNSPWTLTMEYQDDENGGLLSSVDVYINFVDNNDFNGNTTSTETLFTTVPASEFSTGPFGLPRATFSLVYQEVLNALGVPNDSNAIFGGDQINVRLVANLTDGRTFTNTDVAANISGGSFFQAPFNYLATIVCPPTVPTPGTWSIEMQDSFGDGWNGASLDITIDGETTNYTFNTGGSASFSFDVPVDTEVISVIFNSGSFDEEISAQVTSANGNVVVDLEPSPAAGVELLDYCLDNL
;
A
#
# COMPACT_ATOMS: atom_id res chain seq x y z
N MET A 1 -74.19 -19.16 -27.04
CA MET A 1 -72.93 -18.49 -26.64
C MET A 1 -73.06 -16.97 -26.75
N LYS A 2 -73.75 -16.29 -25.81
CA LYS A 2 -73.86 -14.82 -25.82
C LYS A 2 -74.01 -14.15 -24.44
N GLN A 3 -73.96 -14.89 -23.33
CA GLN A 3 -74.13 -14.34 -21.98
C GLN A 3 -72.92 -14.54 -21.05
N LEU A 4 -71.83 -15.20 -21.49
CA LEU A 4 -70.63 -15.41 -20.65
C LEU A 4 -69.63 -14.24 -20.67
N LYS A 5 -69.74 -13.30 -21.63
CA LYS A 5 -68.77 -12.19 -21.76
C LYS A 5 -69.06 -10.99 -20.86
N LYS A 6 -70.23 -10.91 -20.20
CA LYS A 6 -70.58 -9.77 -19.34
C LYS A 6 -70.13 -9.92 -17.87
N TYR A 7 -69.80 -11.13 -17.43
CA TYR A 7 -69.26 -11.36 -16.07
C TYR A 7 -67.74 -11.27 -16.00
N PHE A 8 -67.03 -11.27 -17.13
CA PHE A 8 -65.58 -11.08 -17.16
C PHE A 8 -65.17 -9.60 -17.04
N MET A 9 -66.10 -8.65 -17.24
CA MET A 9 -65.83 -7.22 -17.15
C MET A 9 -66.19 -6.61 -15.78
N TYR A 10 -66.71 -7.41 -14.84
CA TYR A 10 -66.97 -6.99 -13.45
C TYR A 10 -66.04 -7.67 -12.42
N ALA A 11 -65.14 -8.55 -12.86
CA ALA A 11 -64.09 -9.13 -12.03
C ALA A 11 -62.75 -8.34 -12.09
N PHE A 12 -62.66 -7.31 -12.95
CA PHE A 12 -61.46 -6.48 -13.11
C PHE A 12 -61.57 -5.10 -12.41
N ALA A 13 -62.64 -4.84 -11.67
CA ALA A 13 -62.91 -3.55 -11.04
C ALA A 13 -62.78 -3.56 -9.50
N PHE A 14 -62.14 -4.57 -8.92
CA PHE A 14 -61.92 -4.68 -7.46
C PHE A 14 -60.46 -5.03 -7.10
N LEU A 15 -59.51 -4.56 -7.92
CA LEU A 15 -58.07 -4.82 -7.75
C LEU A 15 -57.27 -3.51 -7.68
N VAL A 16 -57.82 -2.48 -7.02
CA VAL A 16 -57.19 -1.15 -6.91
C VAL A 16 -57.14 -0.59 -5.48
N LEU A 17 -57.23 -1.43 -4.44
CA LEU A 17 -57.09 -0.98 -3.04
C LEU A 17 -56.34 -2.01 -2.17
N ALA A 18 -55.13 -2.38 -2.59
CA ALA A 18 -54.17 -3.06 -1.73
C ALA A 18 -52.73 -2.75 -2.18
N CYS A 19 -52.39 -1.47 -2.30
CA CYS A 19 -51.11 -1.03 -1.78
C CYS A 19 -51.41 -0.59 -0.35
N SER A 20 -51.47 -1.54 0.58
CA SER A 20 -51.00 -1.20 1.93
C SER A 20 -49.56 -0.74 1.71
N ASP A 21 -49.22 0.45 2.17
CA ASP A 21 -47.82 0.78 2.40
C ASP A 21 -47.26 -0.44 3.14
N ASP A 22 -46.34 -1.16 2.48
CA ASP A 22 -45.44 -2.03 3.21
C ASP A 22 -44.67 -1.05 4.09
N ASP A 23 -45.21 -0.78 5.28
CA ASP A 23 -44.45 -0.37 6.45
C ASP A 23 -43.36 -1.43 6.54
N LYS A 24 -42.24 -1.14 5.89
CA LYS A 24 -41.06 -1.98 5.92
C LYS A 24 -40.79 -2.12 7.41
N THR A 25 -40.96 -3.33 7.91
CA THR A 25 -40.70 -3.69 9.31
C THR A 25 -39.23 -3.46 9.71
N ILE A 26 -38.40 -2.99 8.78
CA ILE A 26 -37.07 -2.42 9.02
C ILE A 26 -37.12 -1.02 9.65
N ASP A 27 -38.10 -0.17 9.31
CA ASP A 27 -38.20 1.22 9.78
C ASP A 27 -38.81 1.32 11.19
N ILE A 28 -39.52 0.28 11.65
CA ILE A 28 -40.11 0.21 12.99
C ILE A 28 -39.10 -0.29 14.03
N LEU A 29 -37.99 -0.91 13.60
CA LEU A 29 -37.10 -1.60 14.53
C LEU A 29 -35.95 -0.78 15.10
N LEU A 30 -35.66 0.46 14.67
CA LEU A 30 -34.50 1.18 15.19
C LEU A 30 -34.65 2.71 15.35
N PRO A 31 -35.69 3.27 15.98
CA PRO A 31 -35.68 4.67 16.43
C PRO A 31 -34.60 4.95 17.51
N ASN A 32 -33.97 3.89 18.04
CA ASN A 32 -32.90 3.95 19.04
C ASN A 32 -31.54 3.44 18.52
N VAL A 33 -31.36 3.26 17.21
CA VAL A 33 -29.99 3.08 16.71
C VAL A 33 -29.43 4.43 16.42
N GLU A 34 -28.48 4.82 17.26
CA GLU A 34 -27.55 5.88 16.95
C GLU A 34 -26.83 5.48 15.65
N ARG A 35 -27.22 6.13 14.56
CA ARG A 35 -26.52 5.99 13.30
C ARG A 35 -25.27 6.87 13.40
N GLY A 36 -24.15 6.25 13.10
CA GLY A 36 -22.84 6.84 13.23
C GLY A 36 -22.44 7.66 12.02
N ALA A 37 -21.23 8.19 12.07
CA ALA A 37 -20.59 8.82 10.93
C ALA A 37 -19.69 7.83 10.18
N ILE A 38 -19.60 7.99 8.87
CA ILE A 38 -18.81 7.12 8.00
C ILE A 38 -17.89 8.00 7.16
N ILE A 39 -16.60 7.65 7.14
CA ILE A 39 -15.64 8.18 6.16
C ILE A 39 -15.29 7.06 5.20
N ARG A 40 -15.89 7.07 4.00
CA ARG A 40 -15.57 6.10 2.95
C ARG A 40 -14.27 6.48 2.25
N THR A 41 -13.40 5.48 2.06
CA THR A 41 -12.23 5.58 1.17
C THR A 41 -12.71 5.65 -0.27
N VAL A 42 -12.51 6.78 -0.95
CA VAL A 42 -12.83 6.91 -2.38
C VAL A 42 -11.63 6.48 -3.22
N ASN A 43 -10.43 6.94 -2.85
CA ASN A 43 -9.19 6.61 -3.54
C ASN A 43 -8.00 6.86 -2.61
N ILE A 44 -6.93 6.08 -2.78
CA ILE A 44 -5.63 6.37 -2.18
C ILE A 44 -4.60 6.25 -3.30
N ASN A 45 -3.99 7.36 -3.69
CA ASN A 45 -2.98 7.37 -4.75
C ASN A 45 -2.14 8.66 -4.73
N PRO A 46 -0.81 8.59 -4.53
CA PRO A 46 -0.05 7.39 -4.17
C PRO A 46 -0.45 6.84 -2.79
N ASN A 47 -0.28 5.53 -2.60
CA ASN A 47 -0.63 4.81 -1.36
C ASN A 47 0.57 4.43 -0.49
N SER A 48 1.77 4.87 -0.87
CA SER A 48 3.04 4.68 -0.16
C SER A 48 3.88 5.95 -0.20
N PHE A 49 4.89 6.03 0.67
CA PHE A 49 5.93 7.04 0.61
C PHE A 49 7.18 6.46 -0.06
N ASN A 50 7.81 7.21 -0.96
CA ASN A 50 9.14 6.92 -1.47
C ASN A 50 10.18 7.45 -0.49
N ILE A 51 10.99 6.57 0.09
CA ILE A 51 12.04 6.92 1.06
C ILE A 51 13.09 7.90 0.50
N PHE A 52 13.31 7.89 -0.81
CA PHE A 52 14.30 8.72 -1.50
C PHE A 52 13.78 10.10 -1.90
N ASP A 53 12.47 10.34 -1.83
CA ASP A 53 11.88 11.63 -2.16
C ASP A 53 11.29 12.29 -0.91
N PRO A 54 11.97 13.31 -0.33
CA PRO A 54 11.45 14.08 0.79
C PRO A 54 10.06 14.68 0.55
N ASN A 55 9.69 14.91 -0.71
CA ASN A 55 8.40 15.45 -1.11
C ASN A 55 7.37 14.38 -1.49
N SER A 56 7.70 13.09 -1.33
CA SER A 56 6.81 11.99 -1.70
C SER A 56 5.44 12.17 -1.04
N PRO A 57 4.35 12.21 -1.83
CA PRO A 57 3.01 12.40 -1.28
C PRO A 57 2.34 11.05 -1.01
N TRP A 58 1.60 10.98 0.09
CA TRP A 58 0.54 9.98 0.30
C TRP A 58 -0.80 10.70 0.29
N THR A 59 -1.72 10.30 -0.57
CA THR A 59 -2.95 11.08 -0.82
C THR A 59 -4.20 10.26 -0.67
N LEU A 60 -5.12 10.72 0.19
CA LEU A 60 -6.41 10.09 0.44
C LEU A 60 -7.55 11.00 -0.04
N THR A 61 -8.40 10.48 -0.91
CA THR A 61 -9.72 11.04 -1.19
C THR A 61 -10.75 10.34 -0.32
N MET A 62 -11.47 11.11 0.48
CA MET A 62 -12.46 10.63 1.42
C MET A 62 -13.84 11.23 1.13
N GLU A 63 -14.90 10.44 1.31
CA GLU A 63 -16.29 10.89 1.25
C GLU A 63 -16.98 10.60 2.58
N TYR A 64 -17.60 11.63 3.14
CA TYR A 64 -18.22 11.59 4.46
C TYR A 64 -19.74 11.40 4.35
N GLN A 65 -20.31 10.64 5.29
CA GLN A 65 -21.74 10.44 5.39
C GLN A 65 -22.17 10.36 6.87
N ASP A 66 -23.28 11.01 7.18
CA ASP A 66 -24.01 10.92 8.44
C ASP A 66 -25.53 10.84 8.14
N ASP A 67 -26.37 10.97 9.17
CA ASP A 67 -27.83 10.94 9.07
C ASP A 67 -28.46 12.12 8.32
N GLU A 68 -27.75 13.24 8.25
CA GLU A 68 -28.13 14.46 7.54
C GLU A 68 -27.41 14.56 6.19
N ASN A 69 -26.94 13.43 5.64
CA ASN A 69 -26.19 13.34 4.38
C ASN A 69 -24.93 14.22 4.37
N GLY A 70 -24.23 14.26 5.51
CA GLY A 70 -22.98 15.00 5.70
C GLY A 70 -23.16 16.39 6.31
N GLY A 71 -24.40 16.76 6.67
CA GLY A 71 -24.73 18.05 7.27
C GLY A 71 -24.17 18.26 8.69
N LEU A 72 -23.81 17.18 9.39
CA LEU A 72 -23.27 17.24 10.74
C LEU A 72 -21.74 17.32 10.77
N LEU A 73 -21.04 17.24 9.64
CA LEU A 73 -19.58 17.30 9.64
C LEU A 73 -19.08 18.66 10.15
N SER A 74 -18.25 18.64 11.19
CA SER A 74 -17.50 19.82 11.65
C SER A 74 -16.07 19.80 11.13
N SER A 75 -15.35 18.70 11.34
CA SER A 75 -13.99 18.49 10.83
C SER A 75 -13.61 17.02 10.78
N VAL A 76 -12.50 16.72 10.10
CA VAL A 76 -11.77 15.45 10.23
C VAL A 76 -10.37 15.74 10.72
N ASP A 77 -10.03 15.27 11.92
CA ASP A 77 -8.67 15.32 12.44
C ASP A 77 -7.86 14.14 11.89
N VAL A 78 -6.63 14.40 11.49
CA VAL A 78 -5.69 13.42 10.93
C VAL A 78 -4.54 13.25 11.89
N TYR A 79 -4.52 12.11 12.57
CA TYR A 79 -3.43 11.70 13.46
C TYR A 79 -2.45 10.80 12.71
N ILE A 80 -1.16 10.92 13.05
CA ILE A 80 -0.07 10.12 12.49
C ILE A 80 0.72 9.45 13.61
N ASN A 81 1.25 8.26 13.33
CA ASN A 81 2.21 7.56 14.19
C ASN A 81 3.16 6.71 13.34
N PHE A 82 4.45 6.74 13.64
CA PHE A 82 5.45 5.85 13.06
C PHE A 82 5.30 4.43 13.62
N VAL A 83 5.38 3.45 12.72
CA VAL A 83 5.37 2.03 13.03
C VAL A 83 6.65 1.45 12.46
N ASP A 84 7.58 1.19 13.36
CA ASP A 84 8.80 0.45 13.06
C ASP A 84 8.45 -1.03 12.87
N ASN A 85 8.64 -1.53 11.67
CA ASN A 85 8.33 -2.92 11.31
C ASN A 85 9.59 -3.75 11.12
N ASN A 86 10.75 -3.20 11.46
CA ASN A 86 12.01 -3.90 11.37
C ASN A 86 12.71 -3.92 12.74
N ASP A 87 13.69 -4.79 12.89
CA ASP A 87 14.52 -4.91 14.09
C ASP A 87 16.00 -4.63 13.79
N PHE A 88 16.33 -4.15 12.59
CA PHE A 88 17.69 -4.01 12.08
C PHE A 88 18.43 -2.80 12.64
N ASN A 89 17.74 -1.69 12.96
CA ASN A 89 18.35 -0.47 13.52
C ASN A 89 18.01 -0.21 15.01
N GLY A 90 17.32 -1.15 15.66
CA GLY A 90 16.72 -0.94 16.97
C GLY A 90 15.21 -0.80 16.87
N ASN A 91 14.59 -0.05 17.78
CA ASN A 91 13.15 0.21 17.74
C ASN A 91 12.93 1.72 17.80
N THR A 92 12.60 2.31 16.66
CA THR A 92 12.21 3.70 16.53
C THR A 92 10.75 3.84 16.94
N THR A 93 10.50 4.66 17.95
CA THR A 93 9.13 4.89 18.45
C THR A 93 8.77 6.36 18.27
N SER A 94 7.52 6.62 17.91
CA SER A 94 6.94 7.95 17.96
C SER A 94 5.73 7.98 18.87
N THR A 95 5.32 9.17 19.27
CA THR A 95 4.00 9.38 19.88
C THR A 95 3.02 9.79 18.81
N GLU A 96 1.81 9.23 18.87
CA GLU A 96 0.74 9.65 17.98
C GLU A 96 0.52 11.16 18.07
N THR A 97 0.55 11.82 16.92
CA THR A 97 0.56 13.28 16.81
C THR A 97 -0.54 13.72 15.87
N LEU A 98 -1.28 14.77 16.25
CA LEU A 98 -2.21 15.44 15.34
C LEU A 98 -1.40 16.14 14.24
N PHE A 99 -1.52 15.68 13.00
CA PHE A 99 -0.83 16.28 11.86
C PHE A 99 -1.60 17.48 11.32
N THR A 100 -2.89 17.31 11.06
CA THR A 100 -3.75 18.36 10.52
C THR A 100 -5.21 18.12 10.87
N THR A 101 -6.03 19.16 10.71
CA THR A 101 -7.48 19.11 10.79
C THR A 101 -8.05 19.62 9.48
N VAL A 102 -8.83 18.79 8.78
CA VAL A 102 -9.56 19.15 7.57
C VAL A 102 -10.95 19.67 7.99
N PRO A 103 -11.20 20.99 7.97
CA PRO A 103 -12.50 21.52 8.35
C PRO A 103 -13.56 21.16 7.31
N ALA A 104 -14.83 21.08 7.70
CA ALA A 104 -15.95 20.82 6.78
C ALA A 104 -16.00 21.80 5.59
N SER A 105 -15.47 23.02 5.75
CA SER A 105 -15.37 24.02 4.68
C SER A 105 -14.43 23.64 3.53
N GLU A 106 -13.52 22.69 3.73
CA GLU A 106 -12.66 22.14 2.67
C GLU A 106 -13.31 20.99 1.89
N PHE A 107 -14.46 20.51 2.34
CA PHE A 107 -15.22 19.50 1.63
C PHE A 107 -16.08 20.16 0.55
N SER A 108 -16.19 19.46 -0.57
CA SER A 108 -17.05 19.83 -1.70
C SER A 108 -18.08 18.75 -1.95
N THR A 109 -19.19 19.08 -2.61
CA THR A 109 -20.21 18.08 -2.94
C THR A 109 -19.67 17.07 -3.95
N GLY A 110 -19.61 15.81 -3.54
CA GLY A 110 -19.20 14.69 -4.39
C GLY A 110 -20.30 14.24 -5.37
N PRO A 111 -20.00 13.26 -6.25
CA PRO A 111 -20.91 12.75 -7.28
C PRO A 111 -22.24 12.19 -6.76
N PHE A 112 -22.30 11.79 -5.48
CA PHE A 112 -23.49 11.23 -4.84
C PHE A 112 -24.21 12.23 -3.92
N GLY A 113 -23.83 13.52 -3.97
CA GLY A 113 -24.40 14.56 -3.11
C GLY A 113 -23.81 14.63 -1.70
N LEU A 114 -22.81 13.79 -1.38
CA LEU A 114 -22.15 13.72 -0.07
C LEU A 114 -20.86 14.56 -0.03
N PRO A 115 -20.46 15.09 1.13
CA PRO A 115 -19.20 15.84 1.27
C PRO A 115 -17.98 14.99 0.92
N ARG A 116 -17.09 15.51 0.08
CA ARG A 116 -15.84 14.87 -0.33
C ARG A 116 -14.67 15.83 -0.23
N ALA A 117 -13.56 15.35 0.31
CA ALA A 117 -12.30 16.07 0.40
C ALA A 117 -11.14 15.17 -0.03
N THR A 118 -10.03 15.79 -0.40
CA THR A 118 -8.75 15.11 -0.62
C THR A 118 -7.70 15.85 0.18
N PHE A 119 -6.92 15.11 0.97
CA PHE A 119 -5.74 15.65 1.62
C PHE A 119 -4.53 14.79 1.28
N SER A 120 -3.36 15.41 1.36
CA SER A 120 -2.07 14.77 1.12
C SER A 120 -1.17 14.97 2.33
N LEU A 121 -0.45 13.92 2.68
CA LEU A 121 0.68 13.96 3.58
C LEU A 121 1.96 14.01 2.75
N VAL A 122 2.94 14.80 3.19
CA VAL A 122 4.27 14.87 2.57
C VAL A 122 5.26 14.15 3.47
N TYR A 123 6.05 13.23 2.89
CA TYR A 123 6.94 12.33 3.63
C TYR A 123 7.82 13.05 4.67
N GLN A 124 8.60 14.05 4.26
CA GLN A 124 9.49 14.75 5.17
C GLN A 124 8.74 15.54 6.25
N GLU A 125 7.57 16.09 5.95
CA GLU A 125 6.75 16.83 6.92
C GLU A 125 6.19 15.92 8.01
N VAL A 126 5.75 14.71 7.61
CA VAL A 126 5.28 13.67 8.53
C VAL A 126 6.39 13.26 9.50
N LEU A 127 7.59 12.98 8.98
CA LEU A 127 8.73 12.62 9.83
C LEU A 127 9.10 13.73 10.80
N ASN A 128 9.14 14.98 10.32
CA ASN A 128 9.42 16.14 11.16
C ASN A 128 8.37 16.30 12.28
N ALA A 129 7.09 16.08 11.97
CA ALA A 129 6.00 16.15 12.96
C ALA A 129 6.10 15.04 14.01
N LEU A 130 6.58 13.85 13.62
CA LEU A 130 6.79 12.70 14.51
C LEU A 130 8.13 12.75 15.27
N GLY A 131 9.03 13.66 14.89
CA GLY A 131 10.39 13.72 15.43
C GLY A 131 11.25 12.53 15.04
N VAL A 132 10.92 11.84 13.94
CA VAL A 132 11.68 10.70 13.42
C VAL A 132 12.77 11.22 12.47
N PRO A 133 14.06 10.93 12.72
CA PRO A 133 15.13 11.29 11.79
C PRO A 133 14.94 10.60 10.43
N ASN A 134 15.18 11.33 9.34
CA ASN A 134 15.19 10.74 8.00
C ASN A 134 16.59 10.23 7.67
N ASP A 135 17.00 9.14 8.33
CA ASP A 135 18.29 8.49 8.11
C ASP A 135 18.21 6.97 8.30
N SER A 136 19.25 6.26 7.82
CA SER A 136 19.31 4.79 7.81
C SER A 136 19.37 4.14 9.20
N ASN A 137 19.55 4.91 10.28
CA ASN A 137 19.47 4.39 11.65
C ASN A 137 18.06 4.50 12.24
N ALA A 138 17.14 5.19 11.56
CA ALA A 138 15.79 5.42 12.07
C ALA A 138 14.69 4.85 11.16
N ILE A 139 14.94 4.71 9.85
CA ILE A 139 13.93 4.30 8.86
C ILE A 139 14.51 3.30 7.86
N PHE A 140 13.74 2.27 7.53
CA PHE A 140 13.97 1.36 6.42
C PHE A 140 12.75 1.18 5.52
N GLY A 141 12.98 0.63 4.33
CA GLY A 141 11.90 0.13 3.49
C GLY A 141 11.08 -0.93 4.23
N GLY A 142 9.75 -0.77 4.22
CA GLY A 142 8.81 -1.64 4.94
C GLY A 142 8.26 -1.04 6.24
N ASP A 143 8.90 0.00 6.78
CA ASP A 143 8.33 0.80 7.88
C ASP A 143 7.06 1.51 7.42
N GLN A 144 6.21 1.90 8.38
CA GLN A 144 4.90 2.43 8.07
C GLN A 144 4.58 3.70 8.85
N ILE A 145 3.78 4.56 8.24
CA ILE A 145 3.06 5.63 8.93
C ILE A 145 1.62 5.20 9.11
N ASN A 146 1.21 5.02 10.36
CA ASN A 146 -0.18 4.86 10.71
C ASN A 146 -0.90 6.20 10.62
N VAL A 147 -1.92 6.30 9.75
CA VAL A 147 -2.75 7.49 9.54
C VAL A 147 -4.15 7.21 10.07
N ARG A 148 -4.53 7.82 11.19
CA ARG A 148 -5.82 7.64 11.84
C ARG A 148 -6.69 8.88 11.64
N LEU A 149 -7.92 8.67 11.22
CA LEU A 149 -8.92 9.72 11.03
C LEU A 149 -9.88 9.77 12.21
N VAL A 150 -10.28 10.98 12.58
CA VAL A 150 -11.30 11.24 13.59
C VAL A 150 -12.31 12.22 13.01
N ALA A 151 -13.55 11.79 12.80
CA ALA A 151 -14.63 12.67 12.38
C ALA A 151 -15.24 13.37 13.61
N ASN A 152 -15.26 14.69 13.61
CA ASN A 152 -15.93 15.50 14.63
C ASN A 152 -17.20 16.09 14.05
N LEU A 153 -18.31 15.96 14.78
CA LEU A 153 -19.62 16.43 14.36
C LEU A 153 -20.00 17.74 15.06
N THR A 154 -20.89 18.51 14.45
CA THR A 154 -21.41 19.78 14.99
C THR A 154 -22.24 19.59 16.26
N ASP A 155 -22.74 18.37 16.50
CA ASP A 155 -23.50 18.00 17.70
C ASP A 155 -22.61 17.54 18.87
N GLY A 156 -21.28 17.53 18.69
CA GLY A 156 -20.29 17.17 19.69
C GLY A 156 -19.90 15.69 19.74
N ARG A 157 -20.48 14.85 18.88
CA ARG A 157 -20.04 13.46 18.72
C ARG A 157 -18.73 13.37 17.92
N THR A 158 -17.98 12.29 18.17
CA THR A 158 -16.73 11.99 17.50
C THR A 158 -16.68 10.51 17.13
N PHE A 159 -16.16 10.20 15.94
CA PHE A 159 -16.02 8.82 15.45
C PHE A 159 -14.60 8.57 14.93
N THR A 160 -14.00 7.45 15.35
CA THR A 160 -12.67 6.98 14.92
C THR A 160 -12.72 5.48 14.60
N ASN A 161 -11.56 4.90 14.29
CA ASN A 161 -11.36 3.47 14.03
C ASN A 161 -11.87 2.49 15.12
N THR A 162 -12.11 2.95 16.35
CA THR A 162 -12.71 2.12 17.42
C THR A 162 -14.24 2.09 17.40
N ASP A 163 -14.88 3.00 16.66
CA ASP A 163 -16.33 3.12 16.57
C ASP A 163 -16.91 2.42 15.33
N VAL A 164 -16.08 1.61 14.66
CA VAL A 164 -16.41 0.96 13.39
C VAL A 164 -16.89 -0.46 13.64
N ALA A 165 -18.13 -0.77 13.25
CA ALA A 165 -18.61 -2.14 13.22
C ALA A 165 -17.90 -2.94 12.09
N ALA A 166 -17.68 -4.24 12.28
CA ALA A 166 -16.86 -5.06 11.36
C ALA A 166 -17.38 -5.10 9.90
N ASN A 167 -18.68 -4.87 9.68
CA ASN A 167 -19.28 -4.76 8.35
C ASN A 167 -19.06 -3.39 7.66
N ILE A 168 -18.55 -2.40 8.38
CA ILE A 168 -18.28 -1.02 7.94
C ILE A 168 -16.79 -0.82 7.61
N SER A 169 -15.87 -1.43 8.38
CA SER A 169 -14.42 -1.27 8.23
C SER A 169 -13.86 -1.92 6.96
N GLY A 170 -14.36 -3.11 6.58
CA GLY A 170 -13.87 -3.89 5.43
C GLY A 170 -14.95 -4.34 4.44
N GLY A 171 -16.21 -3.93 4.65
CA GLY A 171 -17.30 -4.25 3.73
C GLY A 171 -17.12 -3.55 2.38
N SER A 172 -17.45 -4.24 1.28
CA SER A 172 -17.36 -3.71 -0.10
C SER A 172 -18.17 -2.43 -0.33
N PHE A 173 -19.11 -2.12 0.56
CA PHE A 173 -19.99 -0.97 0.46
C PHE A 173 -19.46 0.28 1.18
N PHE A 174 -18.87 0.14 2.36
CA PHE A 174 -18.51 1.28 3.22
C PHE A 174 -17.03 1.66 3.20
N GLN A 175 -16.11 0.70 3.07
CA GLN A 175 -14.65 0.93 3.01
C GLN A 175 -14.17 2.05 3.94
N ALA A 176 -14.61 2.01 5.21
CA ALA A 176 -14.43 3.10 6.17
C ALA A 176 -13.59 2.64 7.35
N PRO A 177 -12.28 2.40 7.17
CA PRO A 177 -11.43 1.86 8.22
C PRO A 177 -11.07 2.91 9.29
N PHE A 178 -11.22 4.22 8.99
CA PHE A 178 -10.71 5.34 9.79
C PHE A 178 -9.22 5.23 10.15
N ASN A 179 -8.49 4.26 9.59
CA ASN A 179 -7.09 4.00 9.87
C ASN A 179 -6.44 3.37 8.65
N TYR A 180 -5.26 3.87 8.28
CA TYR A 180 -4.48 3.40 7.13
C TYR A 180 -3.03 3.21 7.56
N LEU A 181 -2.37 2.19 6.98
CA LEU A 181 -0.94 1.99 7.12
C LEU A 181 -0.28 2.37 5.79
N ALA A 182 0.32 3.54 5.74
CA ALA A 182 1.08 4.01 4.59
C ALA A 182 2.51 3.45 4.66
N THR A 183 2.84 2.50 3.79
CA THR A 183 4.18 1.91 3.76
C THR A 183 5.20 2.88 3.18
N ILE A 184 6.36 2.96 3.80
CA ILE A 184 7.56 3.59 3.28
C ILE A 184 8.24 2.54 2.40
N VAL A 185 8.35 2.82 1.11
CA VAL A 185 8.91 1.92 0.12
C VAL A 185 10.22 2.48 -0.42
N CYS A 186 11.11 1.56 -0.76
CA CYS A 186 12.26 1.81 -1.60
C CYS A 186 11.84 1.44 -3.02
N PRO A 187 11.43 2.41 -3.86
CA PRO A 187 11.21 2.10 -5.26
C PRO A 187 12.53 1.61 -5.87
N PRO A 188 12.48 0.76 -6.92
CA PRO A 188 13.67 0.38 -7.64
C PRO A 188 14.47 1.63 -8.04
N THR A 189 15.73 1.68 -7.62
CA THR A 189 16.67 2.70 -8.05
C THR A 189 17.03 2.44 -9.51
N VAL A 190 17.08 3.51 -10.31
CA VAL A 190 17.46 3.42 -11.73
C VAL A 190 18.91 2.94 -11.77
N PRO A 191 19.21 1.76 -12.33
CA PRO A 191 20.55 1.21 -12.30
C PRO A 191 21.49 2.04 -13.15
N THR A 192 22.75 2.14 -12.73
CA THR A 192 23.72 2.94 -13.48
C THR A 192 24.03 2.34 -14.84
N PRO A 193 23.84 3.10 -15.94
CA PRO A 193 24.20 2.63 -17.26
C PRO A 193 25.70 2.41 -17.37
N GLY A 194 26.08 1.33 -18.05
CA GLY A 194 27.47 0.97 -18.27
C GLY A 194 27.76 -0.49 -17.99
N THR A 195 29.04 -0.83 -18.00
CA THR A 195 29.48 -2.22 -17.81
C THR A 195 29.54 -2.56 -16.33
N TRP A 196 28.74 -3.54 -15.93
CA TRP A 196 28.77 -4.16 -14.61
C TRP A 196 29.60 -5.45 -14.69
N SER A 197 30.13 -5.88 -13.55
CA SER A 197 30.93 -7.11 -13.46
C SER A 197 30.40 -8.07 -12.42
N ILE A 198 30.62 -9.36 -12.67
CA ILE A 198 30.29 -10.46 -11.78
C ILE A 198 31.58 -11.24 -11.51
N GLU A 199 31.93 -11.40 -10.24
CA GLU A 199 33.02 -12.26 -9.80
C GLU A 199 32.42 -13.43 -9.04
N MET A 200 32.64 -14.65 -9.52
CA MET A 200 32.02 -15.88 -9.01
C MET A 200 33.11 -16.81 -8.49
N GLN A 201 32.89 -17.43 -7.34
CA GLN A 201 33.85 -18.31 -6.67
C GLN A 201 33.21 -19.65 -6.32
N ASP A 202 34.07 -20.67 -6.27
CA ASP A 202 33.76 -22.04 -5.90
C ASP A 202 34.94 -22.60 -5.11
N SER A 203 34.71 -22.96 -3.85
CA SER A 203 35.79 -23.34 -2.95
C SER A 203 36.38 -24.74 -3.19
N PHE A 204 35.69 -25.63 -3.92
CA PHE A 204 36.15 -26.99 -4.22
C PHE A 204 36.72 -27.12 -5.64
N GLY A 205 36.41 -26.18 -6.52
CA GLY A 205 37.08 -26.00 -7.81
C GLY A 205 36.47 -26.78 -8.96
N ASP A 206 35.26 -27.31 -8.82
CA ASP A 206 34.52 -28.03 -9.85
C ASP A 206 33.39 -27.22 -10.49
N GLY A 207 33.20 -25.97 -10.05
CA GLY A 207 32.26 -25.02 -10.63
C GLY A 207 30.86 -25.19 -10.05
N TRP A 208 29.95 -24.28 -10.39
CA TRP A 208 28.69 -24.09 -9.67
C TRP A 208 27.64 -25.21 -9.76
N ASN A 209 27.97 -26.37 -10.35
CA ASN A 209 27.21 -27.60 -10.12
C ASN A 209 25.69 -27.50 -10.42
N GLY A 210 25.33 -26.70 -11.43
CA GLY A 210 23.95 -26.43 -11.85
C GLY A 210 23.29 -25.21 -11.20
N ALA A 211 23.95 -24.57 -10.24
CA ALA A 211 23.57 -23.29 -9.69
C ALA A 211 23.93 -22.14 -10.65
N SER A 212 23.33 -20.97 -10.43
CA SER A 212 23.54 -19.80 -11.28
C SER A 212 23.10 -18.50 -10.63
N LEU A 213 23.60 -17.39 -11.19
CA LEU A 213 23.10 -16.05 -10.93
C LEU A 213 22.28 -15.58 -12.14
N ASP A 214 20.98 -15.34 -11.95
CA ASP A 214 20.11 -14.75 -12.95
C ASP A 214 20.09 -13.23 -12.82
N ILE A 215 20.45 -12.54 -13.90
CA ILE A 215 20.35 -11.09 -13.99
C ILE A 215 19.26 -10.75 -15.00
N THR A 216 18.24 -10.03 -14.54
CA THR A 216 17.11 -9.61 -15.36
C THR A 216 17.14 -8.10 -15.54
N ILE A 217 17.23 -7.63 -16.78
CA ILE A 217 17.21 -6.20 -17.14
C ILE A 217 15.96 -5.94 -17.95
N ASP A 218 15.08 -5.06 -17.46
CA ASP A 218 13.80 -4.70 -18.11
C ASP A 218 12.96 -5.92 -18.57
N GLY A 219 13.01 -7.00 -17.80
CA GLY A 219 12.28 -8.25 -18.05
C GLY A 219 13.03 -9.31 -18.87
N GLU A 220 14.22 -9.03 -19.39
CA GLU A 220 15.06 -9.98 -20.11
C GLU A 220 16.12 -10.60 -19.18
N THR A 221 16.08 -11.92 -18.99
CA THR A 221 16.95 -12.65 -18.06
C THR A 221 18.15 -13.28 -18.77
N THR A 222 19.34 -13.08 -18.21
CA THR A 222 20.56 -13.80 -18.57
C THR A 222 21.09 -14.59 -17.36
N ASN A 223 21.43 -15.85 -17.60
CA ASN A 223 21.96 -16.77 -16.59
C ASN A 223 23.49 -16.81 -16.61
N TYR A 224 24.13 -16.62 -15.46
CA TYR A 224 25.58 -16.72 -15.29
C TYR A 224 25.93 -17.92 -14.41
N THR A 225 26.81 -18.77 -14.92
CA THR A 225 27.32 -19.97 -14.24
C THR A 225 28.64 -20.43 -14.90
N PHE A 226 29.37 -21.32 -14.25
CA PHE A 226 30.54 -21.97 -14.82
C PHE A 226 30.64 -23.42 -14.37
N ASN A 227 31.09 -24.29 -15.28
CA ASN A 227 31.00 -25.75 -15.11
C ASN A 227 32.27 -26.41 -14.56
N THR A 228 33.37 -25.66 -14.41
CA THR A 228 34.67 -26.17 -13.95
C THR A 228 35.54 -25.03 -13.43
N GLY A 229 36.39 -25.30 -12.43
CA GLY A 229 37.34 -24.33 -11.87
C GLY A 229 36.86 -23.77 -10.54
N GLY A 230 37.71 -23.01 -9.85
CA GLY A 230 37.37 -22.37 -8.57
C GLY A 230 36.83 -20.95 -8.68
N SER A 231 36.79 -20.40 -9.90
CA SER A 231 36.29 -19.04 -10.13
C SER A 231 35.96 -18.78 -11.59
N ALA A 232 35.09 -17.79 -11.81
CA ALA A 232 34.82 -17.20 -13.12
C ALA A 232 34.48 -15.71 -12.97
N SER A 233 34.79 -14.93 -14.00
CA SER A 233 34.45 -13.50 -14.07
C SER A 233 33.63 -13.24 -15.32
N PHE A 234 32.56 -12.45 -15.18
CA PHE A 234 31.69 -12.05 -16.29
C PHE A 234 31.46 -10.54 -16.26
N SER A 235 31.02 -9.99 -17.39
CA SER A 235 30.61 -8.59 -17.49
C SER A 235 29.38 -8.49 -18.39
N PHE A 236 28.51 -7.54 -18.08
CA PHE A 236 27.33 -7.24 -18.87
C PHE A 236 27.08 -5.74 -18.90
N ASP A 237 26.45 -5.27 -19.98
CA ASP A 237 26.12 -3.86 -20.13
C ASP A 237 24.69 -3.61 -19.67
N VAL A 238 24.52 -2.62 -18.78
CA VAL A 238 23.23 -2.01 -18.44
C VAL A 238 23.01 -0.84 -19.41
N PRO A 239 22.01 -0.91 -20.30
CA PRO A 239 21.71 0.17 -21.23
C PRO A 239 21.37 1.49 -20.54
N VAL A 240 21.52 2.58 -21.28
CA VAL A 240 20.90 3.86 -20.89
C VAL A 240 19.38 3.66 -20.92
N ASP A 241 18.69 4.31 -19.97
CA ASP A 241 17.24 4.26 -19.80
C ASP A 241 16.68 2.92 -19.27
N THR A 242 17.52 2.01 -18.75
CA THR A 242 17.03 0.85 -18.00
C THR A 242 16.21 1.31 -16.79
N GLU A 243 15.03 0.73 -16.61
CA GLU A 243 14.12 1.09 -15.54
C GLU A 243 14.33 0.19 -14.32
N VAL A 244 14.55 -1.11 -14.55
CA VAL A 244 14.66 -2.11 -13.48
C VAL A 244 15.74 -3.14 -13.81
N ILE A 245 16.53 -3.48 -12.80
CA ILE A 245 17.42 -4.65 -12.79
C ILE A 245 17.07 -5.51 -11.58
N SER A 246 17.17 -6.84 -11.71
CA SER A 246 16.98 -7.81 -10.63
C SER A 246 18.08 -8.86 -10.66
N VAL A 247 18.54 -9.31 -9.51
CA VAL A 247 19.56 -10.36 -9.38
C VAL A 247 19.06 -11.45 -8.44
N ILE A 248 18.98 -12.68 -8.95
CA ILE A 248 18.46 -13.84 -8.20
C ILE A 248 19.48 -14.98 -8.26
N PHE A 249 19.77 -15.58 -7.13
CA PHE A 249 20.51 -16.85 -7.09
C PHE A 249 19.54 -18.04 -7.27
N ASN A 250 19.89 -18.94 -8.18
CA ASN A 250 19.23 -20.23 -8.34
C ASN A 250 20.13 -21.34 -7.80
N SER A 251 19.57 -22.13 -6.88
CA SER A 251 20.24 -23.27 -6.23
C SER A 251 20.61 -24.37 -7.22
N GLY A 252 21.76 -24.98 -6.97
CA GLY A 252 22.25 -26.18 -7.64
C GLY A 252 22.56 -27.28 -6.64
N SER A 253 23.65 -28.02 -6.90
CA SER A 253 24.25 -28.87 -5.87
C SER A 253 25.39 -28.11 -5.19
N PHE A 254 25.64 -28.41 -3.92
CA PHE A 254 26.77 -27.90 -3.14
C PHE A 254 26.81 -26.37 -2.96
N ASP A 255 25.66 -25.72 -2.80
CA ASP A 255 25.56 -24.26 -2.62
C ASP A 255 26.41 -23.72 -1.44
N GLU A 256 26.85 -24.58 -0.51
CA GLU A 256 27.79 -24.24 0.56
C GLU A 256 29.21 -23.86 0.10
N GLU A 257 29.55 -24.06 -1.17
CA GLU A 257 30.87 -23.70 -1.73
C GLU A 257 30.87 -22.46 -2.62
N ILE A 258 29.69 -21.91 -2.87
CA ILE A 258 29.43 -20.86 -3.85
C ILE A 258 29.44 -19.49 -3.18
N SER A 259 30.17 -18.53 -3.76
CA SER A 259 30.02 -17.10 -3.44
C SER A 259 30.16 -16.24 -4.68
N ALA A 260 29.63 -15.02 -4.66
CA ALA A 260 29.71 -14.11 -5.79
C ALA A 260 29.63 -12.64 -5.39
N GLN A 261 30.23 -11.76 -6.20
CA GLN A 261 30.06 -10.32 -6.10
C GLN A 261 29.58 -9.74 -7.42
N VAL A 262 28.58 -8.86 -7.35
CA VAL A 262 28.15 -8.02 -8.49
C VAL A 262 28.56 -6.59 -8.21
N THR A 263 29.29 -5.98 -9.13
CA THR A 263 29.76 -4.59 -9.04
C THR A 263 29.12 -3.75 -10.13
N SER A 264 28.48 -2.63 -9.76
CA SER A 264 27.85 -1.71 -10.69
C SER A 264 28.85 -0.87 -11.48
N ALA A 265 28.38 -0.19 -12.53
CA ALA A 265 29.22 0.69 -13.36
C ALA A 265 29.86 1.85 -12.56
N ASN A 266 29.27 2.22 -11.42
CA ASN A 266 29.82 3.19 -10.48
C ASN A 266 30.93 2.64 -9.56
N GLY A 267 31.19 1.33 -9.61
CA GLY A 267 32.19 0.66 -8.78
C GLY A 267 31.69 0.24 -7.40
N ASN A 268 30.37 0.26 -7.16
CA ASN A 268 29.78 -0.21 -5.92
C ASN A 268 29.53 -1.72 -5.99
N VAL A 269 29.88 -2.45 -4.93
CA VAL A 269 29.42 -3.84 -4.77
C VAL A 269 27.95 -3.80 -4.34
N VAL A 270 27.06 -4.30 -5.19
CA VAL A 270 25.60 -4.27 -5.00
C VAL A 270 25.03 -5.63 -4.63
N VAL A 271 25.80 -6.71 -4.85
CA VAL A 271 25.55 -8.05 -4.32
C VAL A 271 26.87 -8.58 -3.76
N ASP A 272 26.84 -9.08 -2.52
CA ASP A 272 27.93 -9.84 -1.89
C ASP A 272 27.31 -11.14 -1.36
N LEU A 273 27.30 -12.16 -2.22
CA LEU A 273 26.63 -13.43 -2.00
C LEU A 273 27.54 -14.36 -1.21
N GLU A 274 27.15 -14.64 0.03
CA GLU A 274 27.85 -15.55 0.92
C GLU A 274 27.48 -17.02 0.68
N PRO A 275 28.34 -17.98 1.10
CA PRO A 275 28.06 -19.41 0.98
C PRO A 275 26.75 -19.87 1.63
N SER A 276 26.15 -20.93 1.06
CA SER A 276 24.77 -21.37 1.37
C SER A 276 23.71 -20.28 1.15
N PRO A 277 23.72 -19.59 0.00
CA PRO A 277 22.76 -18.50 -0.27
C PRO A 277 21.32 -18.99 -0.32
N ALA A 278 20.38 -18.11 0.06
CA ALA A 278 18.96 -18.37 -0.14
C ALA A 278 18.63 -18.28 -1.64
N ALA A 279 17.94 -19.30 -2.16
CA ALA A 279 17.56 -19.34 -3.57
C ALA A 279 16.19 -18.69 -3.83
N GLY A 280 16.04 -18.11 -5.02
CA GLY A 280 14.78 -17.55 -5.50
C GLY A 280 14.34 -16.27 -4.79
N VAL A 281 15.25 -15.60 -4.09
CA VAL A 281 15.03 -14.28 -3.47
C VAL A 281 15.80 -13.22 -4.24
N GLU A 282 15.29 -11.99 -4.23
CA GLU A 282 16.01 -10.83 -4.73
C GLU A 282 17.25 -10.57 -3.87
N LEU A 283 18.39 -10.34 -4.54
CA LEU A 283 19.67 -10.08 -3.89
C LEU A 283 20.03 -8.60 -3.87
N LEU A 284 19.42 -7.77 -4.72
CA LEU A 284 19.62 -6.32 -4.68
C LEU A 284 18.85 -5.68 -3.53
N ASP A 285 19.55 -4.83 -2.77
CA ASP A 285 18.91 -3.93 -1.82
C ASP A 285 18.57 -2.60 -2.51
N TYR A 286 17.31 -2.48 -2.97
CA TYR A 286 16.81 -1.25 -3.59
C TYR A 286 16.69 -0.07 -2.62
N CYS A 287 16.87 -0.28 -1.31
CA CYS A 287 16.94 0.82 -0.33
C CYS A 287 18.31 1.51 -0.31
N LEU A 288 19.30 0.97 -1.03
CA LEU A 288 20.58 1.61 -1.24
C LEU A 288 20.57 2.36 -2.59
N ASP A 289 20.86 3.66 -2.56
CA ASP A 289 21.08 4.47 -3.76
C ASP A 289 22.49 4.22 -4.33
N ASN A 290 22.79 2.95 -4.65
CA ASN A 290 24.13 2.50 -5.04
C ASN A 290 24.16 1.61 -6.30
N LEU A 291 23.00 1.34 -6.91
CA LEU A 291 22.90 0.70 -8.23
C LEU A 291 23.48 1.59 -9.33
#